data_AF-A0A142XKL4-F1
#
_entry.id   AF-A0A142XKL4-F1
#
_cell.length_a   1.000
_cell.length_b   1.000
_cell.length_c   1.000
_cell.angle_alpha   90.00
_cell.angle_beta   90.00
_cell.angle_gamma   90.00
#
_symmetry.space_group_name_H-M   'P 1'
#
loop_
_entity.id
_entity.type
_entity.pdbx_description
1 polymer ?
#
loop_
_entity_poly.entity_id
_entity_poly.type
_entity_poly.pdbx_seq_one_letter_code
_entity_poly.pdbx_strand_id
1 'polypeptide(L)' 'MFDGAELGRAIAANPGDIEAALGAYERELFPRSASVAAQGALEDLFGAGAPQSLVDFFT' A
#
# COMPACT_ATOMS: atom_id res chain seq x y z
N MET A 1 12.04 0.94 3.02
CA MET A 1 12.41 -0.49 3.04
C MET A 1 11.68 -1.31 4.12
N PHE A 2 10.68 -0.76 4.84
CA PHE A 2 10.00 -1.47 5.95
C PHE A 2 9.34 -2.78 5.51
N ASP A 3 8.61 -2.74 4.40
CA ASP A 3 7.89 -3.88 3.83
C ASP A 3 8.79 -5.08 3.53
N GLY A 4 9.99 -4.83 2.98
CA GLY A 4 10.96 -5.89 2.74
C GLY A 4 11.50 -6.52 4.03
N ALA A 5 11.62 -5.76 5.11
CA ALA A 5 12.08 -6.27 6.41
C ALA A 5 11.00 -7.11 7.11
N GLU A 6 9.73 -6.71 7.02
CA GLU A 6 8.60 -7.50 7.55
C GLU A 6 8.41 -8.79 6.74
N LEU A 7 8.48 -8.72 5.41
CA LEU A 7 8.42 -9.90 4.56
C LEU A 7 9.56 -10.88 4.85
N GLY A 8 10.80 -10.38 4.99
CA GLY A 8 11.95 -11.21 5.34
C GLY A 8 11.78 -11.92 6.69
N ARG A 9 11.20 -11.25 7.68
CA ARG A 9 10.86 -11.86 8.98
C ARG A 9 9.77 -12.92 8.85
N ALA A 10 8.72 -12.67 8.07
CA ALA A 10 7.66 -13.65 7.83
C ALA A 10 8.17 -14.91 7.14
N ILE A 11 9.07 -14.77 6.17
CA ILE A 11 9.73 -15.90 5.49
C ILE A 11 10.60 -16.70 6.48
N ALA A 12 11.39 -16.02 7.30
CA ALA A 12 12.24 -16.68 8.29
C ALA A 12 11.44 -17.45 9.36
N ALA A 13 10.22 -16.98 9.69
CA ALA A 13 9.33 -17.61 10.65
C ALA A 13 8.56 -18.83 10.09
N ASN A 14 8.48 -18.98 8.76
CA ASN A 14 7.73 -20.06 8.08
C ASN A 14 8.63 -20.82 7.08
N PRO A 15 9.66 -21.54 7.56
CA PRO A 15 10.60 -22.23 6.68
C PRO A 15 9.90 -23.34 5.88
N GLY A 16 10.01 -23.27 4.55
CA GLY A 16 9.41 -24.25 3.65
C GLY A 16 7.92 -24.03 3.34
N ASP A 17 7.29 -23.01 3.92
CA ASP A 17 5.89 -22.64 3.67
C ASP A 17 5.78 -21.15 3.29
N ILE A 18 5.99 -20.88 2.01
CA ILE A 18 5.98 -19.51 1.49
C ILE A 18 4.58 -18.88 1.53
N GLU A 19 3.52 -19.68 1.36
CA GLU A 19 2.15 -19.18 1.37
C GLU A 19 1.73 -18.76 2.79
N ALA A 20 2.14 -19.51 3.83
CA ALA A 20 1.96 -19.09 5.21
C ALA A 20 2.73 -17.78 5.52
N ALA A 21 3.96 -17.64 5.00
CA ALA A 21 4.74 -16.41 5.15
C ALA A 21 4.06 -15.20 4.48
N LEU A 22 3.62 -15.35 3.23
CA LEU A 22 2.92 -14.29 2.50
C LEU A 22 1.62 -13.91 3.19
N GLY A 23 0.81 -14.89 3.58
CA GLY A 23 -0.44 -14.65 4.30
C GLY A 23 -0.24 -13.96 5.65
N ALA A 24 0.85 -14.25 6.37
CA ALA A 24 1.22 -13.52 7.59
C ALA A 24 1.57 -12.05 7.32
N TYR A 25 2.45 -11.82 6.35
CA TYR A 25 2.89 -10.48 5.96
C TYR A 25 1.74 -9.61 5.43
N GLU A 26 0.93 -10.15 4.52
CA GLU A 26 -0.17 -9.43 3.88
C GLU A 26 -1.27 -9.01 4.85
N ARG A 27 -1.55 -9.83 5.86
CA ARG A 27 -2.52 -9.54 6.91
C ARG A 27 -2.18 -8.27 7.68
N GLU A 28 -0.90 -7.94 7.81
CA GLU A 28 -0.42 -6.71 8.43
C GLU A 28 -0.23 -5.57 7.42
N LEU A 29 0.21 -5.88 6.19
CA LEU A 29 0.42 -4.90 5.12
C LEU A 29 -0.88 -4.24 4.68
N PHE A 30 -1.90 -5.02 4.33
CA PHE A 30 -3.08 -4.47 3.67
C PHE A 30 -3.84 -3.43 4.49
N PRO A 31 -4.11 -3.64 5.81
CA PRO A 31 -4.76 -2.61 6.62
C PRO A 31 -3.95 -1.31 6.70
N ARG A 32 -2.62 -1.42 6.77
CA ARG A 32 -1.70 -0.27 6.80
C ARG A 32 -1.69 0.50 5.47
N SER A 33 -1.72 -0.22 4.35
CA SER A 33 -1.64 0.38 3.03
C SER A 33 -2.98 0.86 2.49
N ALA A 34 -4.10 0.40 3.06
CA ALA A 34 -5.44 0.74 2.59
C ALA A 34 -5.73 2.25 2.61
N SER A 35 -5.30 2.95 3.67
CA SER A 35 -5.53 4.41 3.78
C SER A 35 -4.75 5.19 2.71
N VAL A 36 -3.53 4.76 2.39
CA VAL A 36 -2.69 5.37 1.36
C VAL A 36 -3.23 5.05 -0.03
N ALA A 37 -3.67 3.81 -0.27
CA ALA A 37 -4.27 3.41 -1.53
C ALA A 37 -5.61 4.13 -1.81
N ALA A 38 -6.35 4.49 -0.76
CA ALA A 38 -7.61 5.23 -0.86
C ALA A 38 -7.42 6.74 -1.02
N GLN A 39 -6.19 7.27 -0.91
CA GLN A 39 -5.95 8.70 -1.11
C GLN A 39 -6.12 9.02 -2.60
N GLY A 40 -7.19 9.77 -2.91
CA GLY A 40 -7.58 10.21 -4.26
C GLY A 40 -6.59 11.16 -4.95
N ALA A 41 -5.41 11.39 -4.36
CA ALA A 41 -4.39 12.28 -4.89
C ALA A 41 -3.99 11.92 -6.34
N LEU A 42 -4.06 10.65 -6.74
CA LEU A 42 -3.80 10.26 -8.12
C LEU A 42 -4.90 10.71 -9.09
N GLU A 43 -6.17 10.68 -8.67
CA GLU A 43 -7.30 11.16 -9.48
C GLU A 43 -7.28 12.69 -9.58
N ASP A 44 -6.95 13.39 -8.49
CA ASP A 44 -6.84 14.85 -8.49
C ASP A 44 -5.66 15.34 -9.36
N LEU A 45 -4.59 14.53 -9.45
CA LEU A 45 -3.40 14.86 -10.25
C LEU A 45 -3.51 14.42 -11.72
N PHE A 46 -4.18 13.30 -12.00
CA PHE A 46 -4.13 12.63 -13.31
C PHE A 46 -5.50 12.19 -13.86
N GLY A 47 -6.58 12.45 -13.13
CA GLY A 47 -7.94 12.10 -13.52
C GLY A 47 -8.52 13.01 -14.59
N ALA A 48 -9.78 12.76 -14.97
CA ALA A 48 -10.45 13.50 -16.05
C ALA A 48 -10.61 15.00 -15.74
N GLY A 49 -10.64 15.37 -14.46
CA GLY A 49 -10.72 16.75 -13.99
C GLY A 49 -9.35 17.43 -13.81
N ALA A 50 -8.24 16.77 -14.12
CA ALA A 50 -6.92 17.36 -13.98
C ALA A 50 -6.63 18.38 -15.12
N PRO A 51 -5.91 19.49 -14.84
CA PRO A 51 -5.36 19.87 -13.53
C PRO A 51 -6.34 20.69 -12.66
N GLN A 52 -7.55 20.98 -13.13
CA GLN A 52 -8.47 21.91 -12.45
C GLN A 52 -8.90 21.40 -11.05
N SER A 53 -9.17 20.11 -10.90
CA SER A 53 -9.46 19.47 -9.60
C SER A 53 -8.36 19.72 -8.55
N LEU A 54 -7.09 19.68 -8.94
CA LEU A 54 -5.97 20.02 -8.05
C LEU A 54 -5.97 21.50 -7.68
N VAL A 55 -6.25 22.39 -8.64
CA VAL A 55 -6.35 23.83 -8.37
C VAL A 55 -7.47 24.10 -7.36
N ASP A 56 -8.64 23.50 -7.57
CA ASP A 56 -9.82 23.64 -6.71
C ASP A 56 -9.57 23.10 -5.28
N PHE A 57 -8.71 22.10 -5.12
CA PHE A 57 -8.32 21.60 -3.79
C PHE A 57 -7.56 22.64 -2.94
N PHE A 58 -6.83 23.57 -3.57
CA PHE A 58 -6.00 24.58 -2.90
C PHE A 58 -6.67 25.96 -2.73
N THR A 59 -7.86 26.18 -3.31
CA THR A 59 -8.60 27.46 -3.24
C THR A 59 -9.87 27.35 -2.43
#